data_AF-W7R050-F1
#
_entry.id   AF-W7R050-F1
#
_cell.length_a   1.000
_cell.length_b   1.000
_cell.length_c   1.000
_cell.angle_alpha   90.00
_cell.angle_beta   90.00
_cell.angle_gamma   90.00
#
_symmetry.space_group_name_H-M   'P 1'
#
loop_
_entity.id
_entity.type
_entity.pdbx_description
1 polymer ?
#
loop_
_entity_poly.entity_id
_entity_poly.type
_entity_poly.pdbx_seq_one_letter_code
_entity_poly.pdbx_strand_id
1 'polypeptide(L)'
;MEKPHAINAYQLNQLTADPAVKRLLVTIENGIQACQQHNQPKLIKVILLLHNSIDKTIWPEFAEQSTKFYSQLLGLAEQSNYSACQKLLVKLHNGWQQTHSSKKV
;
A
#
# COMPACT_ATOMS: atom_id res chain seq x y z
N MET A 1 0.14 -9.11 30.88
CA MET A 1 1.11 -8.42 30.00
C MET A 1 1.45 -9.37 28.86
N GLU A 2 0.77 -9.22 27.73
CA GLU A 2 1.04 -10.04 26.55
C GLU A 2 2.38 -9.62 25.95
N LYS A 3 3.33 -10.57 25.86
CA LYS A 3 4.61 -10.33 25.19
C LYS A 3 4.31 -9.96 23.74
N PRO A 4 4.76 -8.81 23.21
CA PRO A 4 4.67 -8.56 21.78
C PRO A 4 5.44 -9.69 21.08
N HIS A 5 4.72 -10.52 20.32
CA HIS A 5 5.25 -11.73 19.69
C HIS A 5 6.55 -11.41 18.96
N ALA A 6 7.66 -12.06 19.32
CA ALA A 6 8.98 -11.84 18.73
C ALA A 6 9.00 -11.94 17.19
N ILE A 7 8.03 -12.64 16.61
CA ILE A 7 7.77 -12.74 15.17
C ILE A 7 7.41 -11.36 14.56
N ASN A 8 6.60 -10.56 15.25
CA ASN A 8 6.21 -9.22 14.79
C ASN A 8 7.41 -8.26 14.79
N ALA A 9 8.28 -8.34 15.80
CA ALA A 9 9.49 -7.53 15.87
C ALA A 9 10.51 -7.92 14.78
N TYR A 10 10.65 -9.22 14.49
CA TYR A 10 11.50 -9.72 13.42
C TYR A 10 11.01 -9.30 12.03
N GLN A 11 9.72 -9.45 11.75
CA GLN A 11 9.12 -9.02 10.49
C GLN A 11 9.22 -7.50 10.29
N LEU A 12 9.01 -6.73 11.36
CA LEU A 12 9.21 -5.29 11.35
C LEU A 12 10.67 -4.95 10.98
N ASN A 13 11.65 -5.55 11.66
CA ASN A 13 13.07 -5.32 11.39
C ASN A 13 13.48 -5.67 9.95
N GLN A 14 12.94 -6.74 9.38
CA GLN A 14 13.17 -7.07 7.97
C GLN A 14 12.56 -6.03 7.02
N LEU A 15 11.34 -5.55 7.30
CA LEU A 15 10.70 -4.49 6.53
C LEU A 15 11.48 -3.17 6.63
N THR A 16 12.02 -2.82 7.80
CA THR A 16 12.85 -1.60 7.96
C THR A 16 14.17 -1.70 7.20
N ALA A 17 14.75 -2.91 7.13
CA ALA A 17 15.98 -3.17 6.37
C ALA A 17 15.77 -3.20 4.84
N ASP A 18 14.54 -3.45 4.39
CA ASP A 18 14.22 -3.52 2.97
C ASP A 18 14.29 -2.14 2.27
N PRO A 19 14.57 -2.08 0.96
CA PRO A 19 14.46 -0.85 0.19
C PRO A 19 13.04 -0.26 0.26
N ALA A 20 12.90 1.07 0.30
CA ALA A 20 11.60 1.76 0.44
C ALA A 20 10.55 1.29 -0.59
N VAL A 21 10.99 0.96 -1.81
CA VAL A 21 10.11 0.46 -2.86
C VAL A 21 9.65 -0.97 -2.60
N LYS A 22 10.50 -1.84 -2.02
CA LYS A 22 10.07 -3.18 -1.63
C LYS A 22 9.02 -3.11 -0.53
N ARG A 23 9.18 -2.22 0.46
CA ARG A 23 8.13 -1.93 1.45
C ARG A 23 6.83 -1.45 0.82
N LEU A 24 6.91 -0.58 -0.19
CA LEU A 24 5.74 -0.10 -0.94
C LEU A 24 5.01 -1.27 -1.61
N LEU A 25 5.73 -2.11 -2.36
CA LEU A 25 5.16 -3.27 -3.04
C LEU A 25 4.48 -4.24 -2.07
N VAL A 26 5.14 -4.56 -0.95
CA VAL A 26 4.57 -5.42 0.11
C VAL A 26 3.33 -4.79 0.74
N THR A 27 3.31 -3.47 0.93
CA THR A 27 2.14 -2.76 1.45
C THR A 27 0.96 -2.86 0.48
N ILE A 28 1.21 -2.72 -0.83
CA ILE A 28 0.17 -2.87 -1.86
C ILE A 28 -0.33 -4.32 -1.92
N GLU A 29 0.56 -5.32 -1.85
CA GLU A 29 0.20 -6.74 -1.81
C GLU A 29 -0.71 -7.06 -0.60
N ASN A 30 -0.41 -6.50 0.57
CA ASN A 30 -1.26 -6.62 1.74
C ASN A 30 -2.66 -6.04 1.52
N GLY A 31 -2.77 -4.96 0.74
CA GLY A 31 -4.06 -4.38 0.33
C GLY A 31 -4.82 -5.27 -0.64
N ILE A 32 -4.14 -5.86 -1.63
CA ILE A 32 -4.71 -6.82 -2.58
C ILE A 32 -5.27 -8.04 -1.84
N GLN A 33 -4.51 -8.58 -0.88
CA GLN A 33 -4.97 -9.69 -0.04
C GLN A 33 -6.16 -9.27 0.84
N ALA A 34 -6.17 -8.05 1.37
CA ALA A 34 -7.29 -7.55 2.16
C ALA A 34 -8.57 -7.46 1.31
N CYS A 35 -8.48 -7.07 0.03
CA CYS A 35 -9.60 -7.13 -0.91
C CYS A 35 -10.11 -8.56 -1.11
N GLN A 36 -9.22 -9.53 -1.34
CA GLN A 36 -9.58 -10.94 -1.55
C GLN A 36 -10.26 -11.57 -0.32
N GLN A 37 -9.86 -11.13 0.88
CA GLN A 37 -10.43 -11.58 2.15
C GLN A 37 -11.66 -10.77 2.58
N HIS A 38 -12.09 -9.77 1.79
CA HIS A 38 -13.11 -8.80 2.16
C HIS A 38 -12.86 -8.13 3.53
N ASN A 39 -11.58 -7.94 3.89
CA ASN A 39 -11.16 -7.38 5.17
C ASN A 39 -11.05 -5.86 5.06
N GLN A 40 -12.19 -5.18 5.20
CA GLN A 40 -12.29 -3.73 5.11
C GLN A 40 -11.37 -2.98 6.09
N PRO A 41 -11.28 -3.33 7.40
CA PRO A 41 -10.39 -2.63 8.31
C PRO A 41 -8.92 -2.71 7.90
N LYS A 42 -8.48 -3.87 7.40
CA LYS A 42 -7.10 -4.04 6.90
C LYS A 42 -6.88 -3.23 5.62
N LEU A 43 -7.85 -3.23 4.70
CA LEU A 43 -7.79 -2.45 3.47
C LEU A 43 -7.68 -0.95 3.74
N ILE A 44 -8.52 -0.40 4.63
CA ILE A 44 -8.48 1.02 5.01
C ILE A 44 -7.12 1.38 5.61
N LYS A 45 -6.58 0.55 6.52
CA LYS A 45 -5.25 0.78 7.11
C LYS A 45 -4.15 0.84 6.05
N VAL A 46 -4.19 -0.06 5.05
CA VAL A 46 -3.24 -0.05 3.94
C VAL A 46 -3.37 1.24 3.12
N ILE A 47 -4.60 1.65 2.76
CA ILE A 47 -4.82 2.87 1.96
C ILE A 47 -4.29 4.11 2.70
N LEU A 48 -4.59 4.24 3.99
CA LEU A 48 -4.09 5.35 4.81
C LEU A 48 -2.57 5.34 4.95
N LEU A 49 -1.96 4.17 5.10
CA LEU A 49 -0.50 4.03 5.17
C LEU A 49 0.17 4.50 3.86
N LEU A 50 -0.39 4.10 2.71
CA LEU A 50 0.09 4.53 1.40
C LEU A 50 -0.08 6.04 1.17
N HIS A 51 -1.18 6.62 1.65
CA HIS A 51 -1.42 8.05 1.54
C HIS A 51 -0.47 8.88 2.42
N ASN A 52 -0.28 8.46 3.67
CA ASN A 52 0.54 9.18 4.65
C ASN A 52 2.05 9.02 4.42
N SER A 53 2.47 8.09 3.58
CA SER A 53 3.89 7.87 3.26
C SER A 53 4.40 8.77 2.12
N ILE A 54 3.54 9.59 1.51
CA ILE A 54 3.96 10.56 0.50
C ILE A 54 4.51 11.82 1.15
N ASP A 55 5.74 12.17 0.79
CA ASP A 55 6.33 13.45 1.17
C ASP A 55 5.75 14.58 0.31
N LYS A 56 4.82 15.32 0.91
CA LYS A 56 4.14 16.46 0.27
C LYS A 56 5.04 17.68 0.11
N THR A 57 6.16 17.73 0.83
CA THR A 57 7.11 18.85 0.76
C THR A 57 8.03 18.72 -0.45
N ILE A 58 8.37 17.48 -0.82
CA ILE A 58 9.25 17.19 -1.95
C ILE A 58 8.44 17.06 -3.25
N TRP A 59 7.24 16.46 -3.21
CA TRP A 59 6.45 16.17 -4.42
C TRP A 59 4.97 16.62 -4.28
N PRO A 60 4.68 17.92 -4.26
CA PRO A 60 3.34 18.43 -3.98
C PRO A 60 2.30 18.04 -5.04
N GLU A 61 2.64 18.11 -6.34
CA GLU A 61 1.70 17.76 -7.42
C GLU A 61 1.37 16.27 -7.41
N PHE A 62 2.38 15.43 -7.17
CA PHE A 62 2.21 13.98 -7.03
C PHE A 62 1.35 13.65 -5.80
N ALA A 63 1.59 14.35 -4.68
CA ALA A 63 0.82 14.17 -3.46
C ALA A 63 -0.66 14.54 -3.66
N GLU A 64 -0.97 15.59 -4.41
CA GLU A 64 -2.34 15.98 -4.71
C GLU A 64 -3.06 14.90 -5.54
N GLN A 65 -2.44 14.43 -6.62
CA GLN A 65 -3.01 13.39 -7.49
C GLN A 65 -3.17 12.07 -6.75
N SER A 66 -2.17 11.69 -5.94
CA SER A 66 -2.23 10.49 -5.13
C SER A 66 -3.30 10.58 -4.05
N THR A 67 -3.51 11.76 -3.46
CA THR A 67 -4.60 11.99 -2.49
C THR A 67 -5.95 11.70 -3.12
N LYS A 68 -6.23 12.23 -4.33
CA LYS A 68 -7.47 11.95 -5.06
C LYS A 68 -7.65 10.46 -5.32
N PHE A 69 -6.59 9.78 -5.74
CA PHE A 69 -6.59 8.33 -5.95
C PHE A 69 -6.92 7.54 -4.68
N TYR A 70 -6.27 7.87 -3.55
CA TYR A 70 -6.53 7.15 -2.28
C TYR A 70 -7.90 7.47 -1.70
N SER A 71 -8.42 8.69 -1.85
CA SER A 71 -9.80 9.03 -1.50
C SER A 71 -10.81 8.21 -2.30
N GLN A 72 -10.57 8.00 -3.61
CA GLN A 72 -11.40 7.12 -4.42
C GLN A 72 -11.35 5.66 -3.94
N LEU A 73 -10.16 5.16 -3.58
CA LEU A 73 -10.02 3.81 -3.01
C LEU A 73 -10.75 3.65 -1.68
N LEU A 74 -10.72 4.68 -0.81
CA LEU A 74 -11.49 4.68 0.43
C LEU A 74 -13.00 4.61 0.15
N GLY A 75 -13.51 5.45 -0.75
CA GLY A 75 -14.93 5.41 -1.12
C GLY A 75 -15.37 4.05 -1.70
N LEU A 76 -14.53 3.43 -2.53
CA LEU A 76 -14.78 2.07 -3.03
C LEU A 76 -14.75 1.02 -1.90
N ALA A 77 -13.84 1.15 -0.94
CA ALA A 77 -13.76 0.26 0.23
C ALA A 77 -14.97 0.42 1.16
N GLU A 78 -15.47 1.65 1.36
CA GLU A 78 -16.69 1.94 2.12
C GLU A 78 -17.94 1.34 1.47
N GLN A 79 -18.01 1.37 0.14
CA GLN A 79 -19.05 0.73 -0.66
C GLN A 79 -18.90 -0.80 -0.77
N SER A 80 -17.92 -1.40 -0.09
CA SER A 80 -17.58 -2.83 -0.19
C SER A 80 -17.28 -3.30 -1.64
N ASN A 81 -16.84 -2.39 -2.50
CA ASN A 81 -16.47 -2.69 -3.88
C ASN A 81 -15.02 -3.19 -3.97
N TYR A 82 -14.76 -4.34 -3.34
CA TYR A 82 -13.42 -4.91 -3.22
C TYR A 82 -12.80 -5.27 -4.57
N SER A 83 -13.61 -5.65 -5.55
CA SER A 83 -13.15 -5.96 -6.91
C SER A 83 -12.54 -4.75 -7.61
N ALA A 84 -13.19 -3.58 -7.52
CA ALA A 84 -12.65 -2.34 -8.07
C ALA A 84 -11.38 -1.90 -7.33
N CYS A 85 -11.39 -1.96 -5.99
CA CYS A 85 -10.20 -1.68 -5.18
C CYS A 85 -9.01 -2.57 -5.57
N GLN A 86 -9.24 -3.88 -5.70
CA GLN A 86 -8.20 -4.83 -6.05
C GLN A 86 -7.61 -4.52 -7.43
N LYS A 87 -8.44 -4.24 -8.44
CA LYS A 87 -7.98 -3.88 -9.78
C LYS A 87 -7.07 -2.65 -9.77
N LEU A 88 -7.44 -1.62 -9.01
CA LEU A 88 -6.63 -0.40 -8.89
C LEU A 88 -5.32 -0.66 -8.16
N LEU A 89 -5.34 -1.43 -7.07
CA LEU A 89 -4.13 -1.80 -6.32
C LEU A 89 -3.18 -2.68 -7.14
N VAL A 90 -3.69 -3.65 -7.91
CA VAL A 90 -2.88 -4.46 -8.83
C VAL A 90 -2.24 -3.59 -9.92
N LYS A 91 -3.00 -2.64 -10.49
CA LYS A 91 -2.45 -1.70 -11.48
C LYS A 91 -1.32 -0.86 -10.89
N LEU A 92 -1.50 -0.35 -9.67
CA LEU A 92 -0.47 0.39 -8.94
C LEU A 92 0.78 -0.46 -8.70
N HIS A 93 0.60 -1.69 -8.19
CA HIS A 93 1.70 -2.63 -7.92
C HIS A 93 2.52 -2.92 -9.19
N ASN A 94 1.85 -3.28 -10.29
CA ASN A 94 2.49 -3.57 -11.56
C ASN A 94 3.26 -2.35 -12.11
N GLY A 95 2.70 -1.14 -11.98
CA GLY A 95 3.38 0.09 -12.41
C GLY A 95 4.69 0.34 -11.66
N TRP A 96 4.69 0.12 -10.34
CA TRP A 96 5.89 0.23 -9.52
C TRP A 96 6.91 -0.87 -9.81
N GLN A 97 6.46 -2.12 -10.00
CA GLN A 97 7.35 -3.22 -10.40
C GLN A 97 8.03 -2.96 -11.74
N GLN A 98 7.31 -2.44 -12.74
CA GLN A 98 7.86 -2.13 -14.06
C GLN A 98 8.90 -1.01 -13.99
N THR A 99 8.60 0.08 -13.27
CA THR A 99 9.53 1.20 -13.06
C THR A 99 10.85 0.75 -12.44
N HIS A 100 10.82 -0.27 -11.57
CA HIS A 100 12.02 -0.82 -10.94
C HIS A 100 12.71 -1.92 -11.74
N SER A 101 11.98 -2.66 -12.56
CA SER A 101 12.55 -3.71 -13.42
C SER A 101 13.24 -3.13 -14.66
N SER A 102 12.84 -1.93 -15.10
CA SER A 102 13.41 -1.25 -16.28
C SER A 102 14.81 -0.65 -16.09
N LYS A 103 15.47 -0.80 -14.93
CA LYS A 103 16.89 -0.43 -14.74
C LYS A 103 17.88 -1.49 -15.27
N LYS A 104 17.58 -2.08 -16.43
CA LYS A 104 18.53 -2.86 -17.24
C LYS A 104 18.57 -2.29 -18.66
N VAL A 105 19.11 -1.08 -18.80
CA VAL A 105 19.69 -0.58 -20.06
C VAL A 105 20.93 0.22 -19.70
#